data_AF-A0A932Q6F4-F1
#
_entry.id   AF-A0A932Q6F4-F1
#
_cell.length_a   1.000
_cell.length_b   1.000
_cell.length_c   1.000
_cell.angle_alpha   90.00
_cell.angle_beta   90.00
_cell.angle_gamma   90.00
#
_symmetry.space_group_name_H-M   'P 1'
#
loop_
_entity.id
_entity.type
_entity.pdbx_description
1 polymer ?
#
loop_
_entity_poly.entity_id
_entity_poly.type
_entity_poly.pdbx_seq_one_letter_code
_entity_poly.pdbx_strand_id
1 'polypeptide(L)'
;SDFTTAIQTMVSDFRSGVSARPDLGTPDAIVGTGASLAWGGLFDYKKNWSTPHCGHRDGHALDVDWSFLSDEEQAILETVVNDSRTIKFYPPESPGAVDQDGNPINHWHIMPR
;
A
#
# COMPACT_ATOMS: atom_id res chain seq x y z
N SER A 1 16.17 4.37 6.76
CA SER A 1 15.94 2.93 6.64
C SER A 1 15.81 2.61 5.16
N ASP A 2 16.17 1.40 4.73
CA ASP A 2 15.79 0.97 3.38
C ASP A 2 14.27 0.73 3.30
N PHE A 3 13.74 0.66 2.08
CA PHE A 3 12.31 0.50 1.86
C PHE A 3 11.76 -0.83 2.40
N THR A 4 12.59 -1.89 2.41
CA THR A 4 12.23 -3.19 2.98
C THR A 4 11.98 -3.10 4.49
N THR A 5 12.87 -2.43 5.22
CA THR A 5 12.73 -2.18 6.65
C THR A 5 11.49 -1.32 6.92
N ALA A 6 11.25 -0.31 6.08
CA ALA A 6 10.07 0.55 6.20
C ALA A 6 8.75 -0.23 6.03
N ILE A 7 8.70 -1.16 5.08
CA ILE A 7 7.56 -2.08 4.90
C ILE A 7 7.40 -3.00 6.12
N GLN A 8 8.50 -3.56 6.65
CA GLN A 8 8.44 -4.42 7.83
C GLN A 8 7.90 -3.68 9.06
N THR A 9 8.32 -2.42 9.27
CA THR A 9 7.77 -1.56 10.32
C THR A 9 6.28 -1.31 10.12
N MET A 10 5.85 -0.94 8.91
CA MET A 10 4.42 -0.76 8.60
C MET A 10 3.60 -2.01 8.92
N VAL A 11 4.07 -3.21 8.53
CA VAL A 11 3.37 -4.47 8.81
C VAL A 11 3.29 -4.74 10.31
N SER A 12 4.36 -4.46 11.06
CA SER A 12 4.39 -4.61 12.51
C SER A 12 3.40 -3.67 13.20
N ASP A 13 3.37 -2.40 12.78
CA ASP A 13 2.50 -1.37 13.36
C ASP A 13 1.03 -1.65 13.05
N PHE A 14 0.71 -2.07 11.82
CA PHE A 14 -0.63 -2.50 11.45
C PHE A 14 -1.11 -3.67 12.32
N ARG A 15 -0.31 -4.73 12.43
CA ARG A 15 -0.65 -5.89 13.28
C ARG A 15 -0.86 -5.50 14.73
N SER A 16 -0.06 -4.56 15.24
CA SER A 16 -0.20 -4.04 16.59
C SER A 16 -1.50 -3.26 16.76
N GLY A 17 -1.87 -2.43 15.78
CA GLY A 17 -3.13 -1.69 15.76
C GLY A 17 -4.36 -2.60 15.75
N VAL A 18 -4.37 -3.63 14.90
CA VAL A 18 -5.48 -4.61 14.86
C VAL A 18 -5.51 -5.46 16.14
N SER A 19 -4.37 -5.89 16.67
CA SER A 19 -4.32 -6.66 17.93
C SER A 19 -4.82 -5.86 19.15
N ALA A 20 -4.77 -4.53 19.10
CA ALA A 20 -5.36 -3.66 20.13
C ALA A 20 -6.90 -3.58 20.04
N ARG A 21 -7.49 -4.12 18.97
CA ARG A 21 -8.93 -4.17 18.69
C ARG A 21 -9.41 -5.63 18.71
N PRO A 22 -9.66 -6.22 19.90
CA PRO A 22 -10.05 -7.63 20.01
C PRO A 22 -11.38 -7.97 19.33
N ASP A 23 -12.19 -6.95 19.02
CA ASP A 23 -13.42 -7.08 18.23
C ASP A 23 -13.17 -7.38 16.74
N LEU A 24 -11.98 -7.08 16.22
CA LEU A 24 -11.58 -7.37 14.82
C LEU A 24 -10.97 -8.77 14.64
N GLY A 25 -10.69 -9.49 15.73
CA GLY A 25 -10.13 -10.84 15.67
C GLY A 25 -8.63 -10.87 15.39
N THR A 26 -8.19 -11.82 14.57
CA THR A 26 -6.76 -11.98 14.23
C THR A 26 -6.43 -11.08 13.04
N PRO A 27 -5.32 -10.31 13.07
CA PRO A 27 -4.97 -9.44 11.96
C PRO A 27 -4.81 -10.20 10.66
N ASP A 28 -5.51 -9.76 9.62
CA ASP A 28 -5.31 -10.31 8.27
C ASP A 28 -3.91 -9.98 7.75
N ALA A 29 -3.46 -10.76 6.77
CA ALA A 29 -2.17 -10.53 6.14
C ALA A 29 -2.26 -9.33 5.20
N ILE A 30 -1.32 -8.38 5.29
CA ILE A 30 -1.16 -7.36 4.24
C ILE A 30 -0.62 -8.05 2.98
N VAL A 31 -1.30 -7.88 1.84
CA VAL A 31 -0.93 -8.46 0.56
C VAL A 31 -0.36 -7.37 -0.35
N GLY A 32 0.85 -7.61 -0.87
CA GLY A 32 1.43 -6.78 -1.94
C GLY A 32 1.03 -7.33 -3.31
N THR A 33 0.42 -6.51 -4.16
CA THR A 33 -0.09 -6.92 -5.49
C THR A 33 0.70 -6.36 -6.66
N GLY A 34 1.50 -5.33 -6.42
CA GLY A 34 2.42 -4.74 -7.40
C GLY A 34 3.66 -4.25 -6.67
N ALA A 35 4.85 -4.51 -7.22
CA ALA A 35 6.10 -4.02 -6.65
C ALA A 35 7.03 -3.58 -7.77
N SER A 36 7.80 -2.54 -7.49
CA SER A 36 8.88 -2.14 -8.40
C SER A 36 9.95 -3.22 -8.48
N LEU A 37 10.60 -3.36 -9.65
CA LEU A 37 11.80 -4.17 -9.77
C LEU A 37 12.95 -3.55 -8.94
N ALA A 38 13.86 -4.39 -8.45
CA ALA A 38 14.97 -3.94 -7.58
C ALA A 38 15.93 -2.90 -8.21
N TRP A 39 15.94 -2.80 -9.54
CA TRP A 39 16.72 -1.81 -10.30
C TRP A 39 15.83 -0.75 -10.96
N GLY A 40 14.58 -0.64 -10.52
CA GLY A 40 13.55 0.15 -11.18
C GLY A 40 13.07 -0.46 -12.50
N GLY A 41 12.15 0.24 -13.15
CA GLY A 41 11.46 -0.21 -14.35
C GLY A 41 10.20 -1.03 -14.06
N LEU A 42 9.30 -1.02 -15.03
CA LEU A 42 8.02 -1.74 -14.98
C LEU A 42 8.22 -3.13 -15.60
N PHE A 43 7.96 -4.19 -14.84
CA PHE A 43 7.74 -5.50 -15.44
C PHE A 43 6.28 -5.59 -15.93
N ASP A 44 5.99 -4.87 -17.02
CA ASP A 44 4.67 -4.82 -17.64
C ASP A 44 4.57 -5.86 -18.78
N TYR A 45 4.48 -7.14 -18.41
CA TYR A 45 4.39 -8.24 -19.39
C TYR A 45 3.07 -8.26 -20.18
N LYS A 46 2.14 -7.30 -19.95
CA LYS A 46 0.85 -7.21 -20.67
C LYS A 46 0.36 -5.78 -20.99
N LYS A 47 1.26 -4.79 -21.06
CA LYS A 47 1.11 -3.48 -21.69
C LYS A 47 -0.13 -2.63 -21.34
N ASN A 48 -0.65 -2.76 -20.13
CA ASN A 48 -1.86 -2.02 -19.69
C ASN A 48 -1.60 -1.10 -18.49
N TRP A 49 -0.34 -0.88 -18.10
CA TRP A 49 -0.01 0.06 -17.03
C TRP A 49 -0.16 1.50 -17.54
N SER A 50 -1.37 2.05 -17.44
CA SER A 50 -1.66 3.46 -17.63
C SER A 50 -1.43 4.24 -16.33
N THR A 51 -1.39 5.57 -16.41
CA THR A 51 -1.59 6.42 -15.23
C THR A 51 -2.82 5.90 -14.46
N PRO A 52 -2.73 5.67 -13.13
CA PRO A 52 -1.70 6.15 -12.21
C PRO A 52 -0.46 5.25 -11.93
N HIS A 53 -0.35 4.05 -12.50
CA HIS A 53 0.73 3.07 -12.22
C HIS A 53 2.17 3.50 -12.61
N CYS A 54 2.38 4.77 -12.92
CA CYS A 54 3.65 5.40 -13.25
C CYS A 54 4.68 5.36 -12.10
N GLY A 55 4.24 5.21 -10.86
CA GLY A 55 5.10 5.30 -9.67
C GLY A 55 6.05 4.12 -9.46
N HIS A 56 5.80 2.95 -10.08
CA HIS A 56 6.67 1.77 -9.93
C HIS A 56 7.96 1.79 -10.77
N ARG A 57 8.26 2.91 -11.41
CA ARG A 57 9.37 3.03 -12.37
C ARG A 57 10.74 3.13 -11.72
N ASP A 58 10.83 3.48 -10.45
CA ASP A 58 12.07 3.89 -9.80
C ASP A 58 12.63 2.87 -8.80
N GLY A 59 11.95 1.74 -8.58
CA GLY A 59 12.44 0.71 -7.65
C GLY A 59 11.97 0.92 -6.21
N HIS A 60 11.07 1.87 -5.97
CA HIS A 60 10.73 2.34 -4.64
C HIS A 60 9.23 2.38 -4.37
N ALA A 61 8.47 1.49 -5.00
CA ALA A 61 7.02 1.47 -4.85
C ALA A 61 6.46 0.06 -4.65
N LEU A 62 5.39 0.00 -3.85
CA LEU A 62 4.61 -1.19 -3.55
C LEU A 62 3.12 -0.83 -3.56
N ASP A 63 2.31 -1.62 -4.24
CA ASP A 63 0.86 -1.60 -4.11
C ASP A 63 0.46 -2.55 -2.99
N VAL A 64 -0.27 -2.01 -2.03
CA VAL A 64 -0.85 -2.71 -0.91
C VAL A 64 -2.33 -2.94 -1.23
N ASP A 65 -2.71 -4.19 -1.49
CA ASP A 65 -4.10 -4.56 -1.66
C ASP A 65 -4.79 -4.52 -0.29
N TRP A 66 -5.93 -3.83 -0.25
CA TRP A 66 -6.74 -3.66 0.94
C TRP A 66 -8.17 -4.16 0.73
N SER A 67 -8.49 -4.70 -0.45
CA SER A 67 -9.85 -5.11 -0.84
C SER A 67 -10.45 -6.23 0.01
N PHE A 68 -9.60 -6.94 0.76
CA PHE A 68 -9.98 -8.00 1.71
C PHE A 68 -10.00 -7.53 3.17
N LEU A 69 -9.52 -6.32 3.48
CA LEU A 69 -9.52 -5.75 4.82
C LEU A 69 -10.89 -5.16 5.16
N SER A 70 -11.30 -5.26 6.42
CA SER A 70 -12.48 -4.54 6.90
C SER A 70 -12.27 -3.01 6.86
N ASP A 71 -13.34 -2.23 6.91
CA ASP A 71 -13.24 -0.75 6.95
C ASP A 71 -12.42 -0.27 8.16
N GLU A 72 -12.52 -0.94 9.31
CA GLU A 72 -11.72 -0.64 10.50
C GLU A 72 -10.24 -0.98 10.32
N GLU A 73 -9.92 -2.10 9.68
CA GLU A 73 -8.54 -2.47 9.36
C GLU A 73 -7.92 -1.52 8.34
N GLN A 74 -8.69 -1.11 7.32
CA GLN A 74 -8.28 -0.08 6.38
C GLN A 74 -7.95 1.23 7.10
N ALA A 75 -8.79 1.67 8.04
CA ALA A 75 -8.54 2.89 8.82
C ALA A 75 -7.26 2.79 9.69
N ILE A 76 -6.98 1.60 10.24
CA ILE A 76 -5.73 1.35 10.98
C ILE A 76 -4.52 1.44 10.03
N LEU A 77 -4.58 0.77 8.88
CA LEU A 77 -3.51 0.80 7.89
C LEU A 77 -3.25 2.22 7.36
N GLU A 78 -4.32 2.98 7.09
CA GLU A 78 -4.24 4.38 6.69
C GLU A 78 -3.53 5.23 7.75
N THR A 79 -3.87 5.06 9.02
CA THR A 79 -3.21 5.75 10.15
C THR A 79 -1.72 5.41 10.20
N VAL A 80 -1.37 4.13 10.08
CA VAL A 80 0.04 3.66 10.10
C VAL A 80 0.86 4.31 8.98
N VAL A 81 0.32 4.38 7.76
CA VAL A 81 1.04 4.99 6.62
C VAL A 81 1.15 6.51 6.78
N ASN A 82 0.09 7.17 7.29
CA ASN A 82 0.08 8.61 7.52
C ASN A 82 1.08 9.03 8.60
N ASP A 83 1.18 8.27 9.69
CA ASP A 83 2.08 8.55 10.82
C ASP A 83 3.51 8.08 10.58
N SER A 84 3.73 7.21 9.59
CA SER A 84 5.07 6.72 9.26
C SER A 84 5.99 7.87 8.84
N ARG A 85 7.23 7.85 9.36
CA ARG A 85 8.31 8.75 8.93
C ARG A 85 9.07 8.25 7.70
N THR A 86 8.76 7.05 7.22
CA THR A 86 9.59 6.34 6.24
C THR A 86 8.82 5.92 4.98
N ILE A 87 7.50 5.79 5.06
CA ILE A 87 6.62 5.54 3.91
C ILE A 87 5.50 6.57 3.84
N LYS A 88 5.03 6.87 2.63
CA LYS A 88 3.88 7.73 2.34
C LYS A 88 3.03 7.12 1.24
N PHE A 89 1.78 7.56 1.14
CA PHE A 89 0.95 7.32 -0.03
C PHE A 89 1.46 8.08 -1.24
N TYR A 90 1.34 7.46 -2.41
CA TYR A 90 1.36 8.14 -3.69
C TYR A 90 -0.05 8.70 -3.96
N PRO A 91 -0.26 10.04 -4.03
CA PRO A 91 -1.60 10.63 -4.00
C PRO A 91 -2.59 10.15 -5.08
N PRO A 92 -2.17 9.81 -6.32
CA PRO A 92 -3.07 9.25 -7.30
C PRO A 92 -3.64 7.86 -6.96
N GLU A 93 -3.01 7.12 -6.06
CA GLU A 93 -3.37 5.77 -5.64
C GLU A 93 -3.39 5.66 -4.11
N SER A 94 -4.10 6.58 -3.46
CA SER A 94 -4.19 6.70 -1.99
C SER A 94 -5.63 6.43 -1.50
N PRO A 95 -5.89 6.40 -0.17
CA PRO A 95 -7.25 6.36 0.35
C PRO A 95 -8.14 7.42 -0.30
N GLY A 96 -9.33 6.99 -0.73
CA GLY A 96 -10.31 7.84 -1.42
C GLY A 96 -10.04 8.10 -2.91
N ALA A 97 -8.95 7.60 -3.49
CA ALA A 97 -8.70 7.73 -4.92
C ALA A 97 -9.60 6.78 -5.74
N VAL A 98 -9.86 7.19 -6.98
CA VAL A 98 -10.66 6.45 -7.97
C VAL A 98 -9.87 6.26 -9.25
N ASP A 99 -10.18 5.18 -9.98
CA ASP A 99 -9.64 4.93 -11.31
C ASP A 99 -10.19 5.92 -12.36
N GLN A 100 -9.73 5.76 -13.61
CA GLN A 100 -10.15 6.59 -14.74
C GLN A 100 -11.65 6.53 -15.06
N ASP A 101 -12.35 5.49 -14.58
CA ASP A 101 -13.78 5.26 -14.77
C ASP A 101 -14.59 5.72 -13.53
N GLY A 102 -13.92 6.24 -12.51
CA GLY A 102 -14.53 6.74 -11.27
C GLY A 102 -14.83 5.66 -10.24
N ASN A 103 -14.34 4.43 -10.42
CA ASN A 103 -14.47 3.38 -9.42
C ASN A 103 -13.40 3.55 -8.35
N PRO A 104 -13.68 3.26 -7.06
CA PRO A 104 -12.64 3.18 -6.04
C PRO A 104 -11.52 2.24 -6.51
N ILE A 105 -10.28 2.68 -6.38
CA ILE A 105 -9.14 1.76 -6.53
C ILE A 105 -9.27 0.67 -5.45
N ASN A 106 -8.64 -0.49 -5.66
CA ASN A 106 -8.70 -1.62 -4.71
C ASN A 106 -7.35 -1.88 -4.02
N HIS A 107 -6.38 -1.00 -4.23
CA HIS A 107 -5.05 -1.06 -3.63
C HIS A 107 -4.58 0.36 -3.31
N TRP A 108 -3.59 0.51 -2.44
CA TRP A 108 -2.92 1.77 -2.18
C TRP A 108 -1.46 1.66 -2.55
N HIS A 109 -0.97 2.66 -3.25
CA HIS A 109 0.42 2.77 -3.63
C HIS A 109 1.20 3.47 -2.53
N ILE A 110 2.19 2.76 -1.97
CA ILE A 110 3.11 3.32 -0.99
C ILE A 110 4.52 3.44 -1.56
N MET A 111 5.23 4.48 -1.12
CA MET A 111 6.60 4.78 -1.53
C MET A 111 7.40 5.34 -0.34
N PRO A 112 8.75 5.33 -0.38
CA PRO A 112 9.57 6.01 0.60
C PRO A 112 9.21 7.49 0.73
N ARG A 113 9.34 8.00 1.96
CA ARG A 113 9.20 9.44 2.21
C ARG A 113 10.35 10.25 1.67
#